data_AF-A0A2M7N428-F1
#
_entry.id   AF-A0A2M7N428-F1
#
_cell.length_a   1.000
_cell.length_b   1.000
_cell.length_c   1.000
_cell.angle_alpha   90.00
_cell.angle_beta   90.00
_cell.angle_gamma   90.00
#
_symmetry.space_group_name_H-M   'P 1'
#
loop_
_entity.id
_entity.type
_entity.pdbx_description
1 polymer ?
#
loop_
_entity_poly.entity_id
_entity_poly.type
_entity_poly.pdbx_seq_one_letter_code
_entity_poly.pdbx_strand_id
1 'polypeptide(L)' 'MKFIDESKIEVFAGKGGNGIASFRREKYIDKGGPDGGDGGRGGSVYALADRNINTLVDFRFVRSYKARNGESGRGSDCYG' A
#
# COMPACT_ATOMS: atom_id res chain seq x y z
N MET A 1 1.72 -12.47 36.37
CA MET A 1 1.72 -12.47 34.88
C MET A 1 0.33 -12.02 34.44
N LYS A 2 0.21 -10.93 33.66
CA LYS A 2 -1.11 -10.38 33.27
C LYS A 2 -1.47 -10.93 31.90
N PHE A 3 -2.41 -11.87 31.85
CA PHE A 3 -2.98 -12.36 30.60
C PHE A 3 -3.88 -11.28 30.04
N ILE A 4 -3.70 -10.93 28.77
CA ILE A 4 -4.57 -10.01 28.04
C ILE A 4 -5.19 -10.82 26.91
N ASP A 5 -6.47 -11.07 27.07
CA ASP A 5 -7.32 -11.83 26.15
C ASP A 5 -8.04 -10.94 25.14
N GLU A 6 -8.21 -9.64 25.46
CA GLU A 6 -8.85 -8.66 24.58
C GLU A 6 -7.93 -7.46 24.30
N SER A 7 -7.83 -7.08 23.02
CA SER A 7 -7.16 -5.87 22.58
C SER A 7 -7.91 -5.22 21.42
N LYS A 8 -8.06 -3.89 21.48
CA LYS A 8 -8.59 -3.09 20.36
C LYS A 8 -7.45 -2.44 19.60
N ILE A 9 -7.39 -2.73 18.30
CA ILE A 9 -6.42 -2.15 17.37
C ILE A 9 -7.14 -1.47 16.21
N GLU A 10 -6.45 -0.53 15.57
CA GLU A 10 -6.88 0.13 14.35
C GLU A 10 -6.05 -0.39 13.17
N VAL A 11 -6.74 -0.79 12.12
CA VAL A 11 -6.13 -1.38 10.93
C VAL A 11 -6.48 -0.52 9.73
N PHE A 12 -5.47 -0.11 8.98
CA PHE A 12 -5.61 0.70 7.79
C PHE A 12 -4.95 -0.01 6.61
N ALA A 13 -5.76 -0.28 5.57
CA ALA A 13 -5.23 -0.71 4.28
C ALA A 13 -4.44 0.43 3.61
N GLY A 14 -3.57 0.04 2.69
CA GLY A 14 -2.87 1.00 1.83
C GLY A 14 -3.83 1.62 0.82
N LYS A 15 -3.65 2.91 0.55
CA LYS A 15 -4.31 3.54 -0.60
C LYS A 15 -3.68 3.03 -1.89
N GLY A 16 -4.49 2.91 -2.94
CA GLY A 16 -3.97 2.74 -4.30
C GLY A 16 -3.12 3.95 -4.70
N GLY A 17 -2.11 3.70 -5.52
CA GLY A 17 -1.34 4.75 -6.16
C GLY A 17 -2.17 5.49 -7.20
N ASN A 18 -1.79 6.72 -7.49
CA ASN A 18 -2.44 7.50 -8.55
C ASN A 18 -1.84 7.12 -9.91
N GLY A 19 -2.68 7.00 -10.94
CA GLY A 19 -2.19 7.01 -12.32
C GLY A 19 -1.67 8.39 -12.71
N ILE A 20 -0.94 8.46 -13.83
CA ILE A 20 -0.41 9.73 -14.34
C ILE A 20 -0.90 10.01 -15.76
N ALA A 21 -1.18 11.28 -16.04
CA ALA A 21 -1.36 11.74 -17.42
C ALA A 21 0.00 12.19 -17.97
N SER A 22 0.59 11.38 -18.84
CA SER A 22 1.87 11.66 -19.50
C SER A 22 1.75 11.48 -21.02
N PHE A 23 2.58 12.20 -21.77
CA PHE A 23 2.72 12.06 -23.21
C PHE A 23 4.19 11.96 -23.59
N ARG A 24 4.50 11.11 -24.57
CA ARG A 24 5.86 10.98 -25.12
C ARG A 24 6.30 12.27 -25.78
N ARG A 25 7.55 12.66 -25.54
CA ARG A 25 8.19 13.82 -26.16
C ARG A 25 9.52 13.41 -26.77
N GLU A 26 9.56 13.39 -28.10
CA GLU A 26 10.74 13.02 -28.87
C GLU A 26 11.04 14.10 -29.92
N LYS A 27 12.33 14.37 -30.16
CA LYS A 27 12.80 15.51 -30.95
C LYS A 27 12.21 15.61 -32.37
N TYR A 28 11.77 14.50 -32.95
CA TYR A 28 11.26 14.41 -34.32
C TYR A 28 9.81 13.91 -34.40
N ILE A 29 9.09 13.94 -33.27
CA ILE A 29 7.69 13.53 -33.19
C ILE A 29 6.89 14.66 -32.54
N ASP A 30 6.16 15.41 -33.35
CA ASP A 30 5.41 16.60 -32.91
C ASP A 30 4.32 16.27 -31.88
N LYS A 31 3.70 15.09 -31.97
CA LYS A 31 2.66 14.60 -31.06
C LYS A 31 2.90 13.15 -30.70
N GLY A 32 3.72 12.92 -29.66
CA GLY A 32 3.85 11.60 -29.07
C GLY A 32 2.52 11.14 -28.46
N GLY A 33 2.27 9.83 -28.52
CA GLY A 33 1.09 9.23 -27.88
C GLY A 33 1.12 9.35 -26.35
N PRO A 34 -0.02 9.08 -25.69
CA PRO A 34 -0.05 8.97 -24.23
C PRO A 34 0.86 7.83 -23.76
N ASP A 35 1.60 8.06 -22.68
CA ASP A 35 2.52 7.09 -22.06
C ASP A 35 2.45 7.11 -20.53
N GLY A 36 1.28 7.44 -20.00
CA GLY A 36 1.05 7.45 -18.56
C GLY A 36 0.80 6.05 -18.02
N GLY A 37 1.58 5.63 -17.03
CA GLY A 37 1.34 4.40 -16.28
C GLY A 37 0.22 4.54 -15.23
N ASP A 38 -0.41 3.40 -14.93
CA ASP A 38 -1.38 3.28 -13.84
C ASP A 38 -0.69 3.29 -12.46
N GLY A 39 -1.45 3.66 -11.43
CA GLY A 39 -1.00 3.57 -10.05
C GLY A 39 -1.08 2.15 -9.50
N GLY A 40 -0.13 1.82 -8.62
CA GLY A 40 -0.01 0.52 -8.00
C GLY A 40 -1.09 0.21 -6.97
N ARG A 41 -1.21 -1.07 -6.63
CA ARG A 41 -2.18 -1.51 -5.63
C ARG A 41 -1.70 -1.17 -4.22
N GLY A 42 -2.60 -0.63 -3.40
CA GLY A 42 -2.37 -0.48 -1.96
C GLY A 42 -2.25 -1.81 -1.25
N GLY A 43 -1.36 -1.89 -0.26
CA GLY A 43 -1.14 -3.09 0.53
C GLY A 43 -2.36 -3.46 1.39
N SER A 44 -2.47 -4.75 1.70
CA SER A 44 -3.50 -5.29 2.59
C SER A 44 -2.91 -5.63 3.97
N VAL A 45 -3.76 -5.64 4.99
CA VAL A 45 -3.41 -6.11 6.34
C VAL A 45 -4.21 -7.36 6.64
N TYR A 46 -3.56 -8.39 7.14
CA TYR A 46 -4.18 -9.67 7.50
C TYR A 46 -3.89 -9.98 8.97
N ALA A 47 -4.87 -10.54 9.66
CA ALA A 47 -4.64 -11.20 10.93
C ALA A 47 -4.29 -12.67 10.66
N LEU A 48 -3.15 -13.12 11.16
CA LEU A 48 -2.70 -14.51 11.05
C LEU A 48 -2.68 -15.14 12.44
N ALA A 49 -3.36 -16.27 12.60
CA ALA A 49 -3.31 -17.02 13.85
C ALA A 49 -2.01 -17.84 13.92
N ASP A 50 -1.29 -17.73 15.04
CA ASP A 50 -0.10 -18.52 15.34
C ASP A 50 -0.29 -19.24 16.68
N ARG A 51 -0.02 -20.55 16.70
CA ARG A 51 -0.16 -21.40 17.90
C ARG A 51 0.87 -21.09 18.99
N ASN A 52 1.96 -20.40 18.63
CA ASN A 52 3.01 -20.03 19.58
C ASN A 52 2.73 -18.71 20.30
N ILE A 53 1.69 -17.97 19.88
CA ILE A 53 1.29 -16.70 20.51
C ILE A 53 0.17 -16.99 21.50
N ASN A 54 0.47 -16.82 22.78
CA ASN A 54 -0.46 -17.15 23.87
C ASN A 54 -1.20 -15.94 24.44
N THR A 55 -0.82 -14.70 24.08
CA THR A 55 -1.37 -13.46 24.68
C THR A 55 -1.44 -12.35 23.64
N LEU A 56 -2.40 -11.42 23.80
CA LEU A 56 -2.52 -10.23 22.94
C LEU A 56 -1.73 -9.02 23.47
N VAL A 57 -0.74 -9.26 24.35
CA VAL A 57 0.02 -8.19 25.00
C VAL A 57 0.71 -7.24 24.01
N ASP A 58 1.16 -7.75 22.86
CA ASP A 58 1.87 -6.94 21.86
C ASP A 58 0.93 -5.91 21.18
N PHE A 59 -0.33 -6.29 20.98
CA PHE A 59 -1.37 -5.44 20.40
C PHE A 59 -1.85 -4.32 21.36
N ARG A 60 -1.47 -4.39 22.64
CA ARG A 60 -1.73 -3.33 23.63
C ARG A 60 -0.85 -2.10 23.38
N PHE A 61 0.42 -2.33 23.03
CA PHE A 61 1.42 -1.29 22.87
C PHE A 61 1.37 -0.70 21.46
N VAL A 62 1.23 -1.55 20.44
CA VAL A 62 1.06 -1.11 19.06
C VAL A 62 -0.42 -1.13 18.71
N ARG A 63 -1.04 0.06 18.70
CA ARG A 63 -2.49 0.20 18.43
C ARG A 63 -2.84 0.40 16.97
N SER A 64 -1.88 0.75 16.11
CA SER A 64 -2.15 1.08 14.70
C SER A 64 -1.27 0.27 13.76
N TYR A 65 -1.91 -0.45 12.85
CA TYR A 65 -1.25 -1.23 11.80
C TYR A 65 -1.66 -0.64 10.45
N LYS A 66 -0.68 -0.13 9.69
CA LYS A 66 -0.90 0.51 8.40
C LYS A 66 -0.15 -0.24 7.31
N ALA A 67 -0.86 -0.68 6.28
CA ALA A 67 -0.22 -1.20 5.09
C ALA A 67 0.40 -0.07 4.26
N ARG A 68 1.37 -0.43 3.41
CA ARG A 68 2.00 0.52 2.47
C ARG A 68 1.01 0.93 1.39
N ASN A 69 1.05 2.18 0.97
CA ASN A 69 0.32 2.64 -0.20
C ASN A 69 0.95 2.06 -1.48
N GLY A 70 0.18 1.98 -2.56
CA GLY A 70 0.70 1.68 -3.89
C GLY A 70 1.53 2.84 -4.43
N GLU A 71 2.47 2.56 -5.33
CA GLU A 71 3.27 3.63 -5.94
C GLU A 71 2.46 4.36 -7.03
N SER A 72 2.80 5.62 -7.28
CA SER A 72 2.19 6.34 -8.39
C SER A 72 2.75 5.85 -9.72
N GLY A 73 1.90 5.81 -10.74
CA GLY A 73 2.32 5.62 -12.12
C GLY A 73 3.23 6.76 -12.59
N ARG A 74 4.06 6.46 -13.59
CA ARG A 74 5.06 7.37 -14.16
C ARG A 74 4.93 7.36 -15.69
N GLY A 75 5.60 8.31 -16.34
CA GLY A 75 5.68 8.33 -17.81
C GLY A 75 6.37 7.09 -18.36
N SER A 76 6.38 6.96 -19.69
CA SER A 76 6.93 5.79 -20.39
C SER A 76 6.27 4.46 -19.99
N ASP A 77 4.94 4.47 -19.80
CA ASP A 77 4.11 3.31 -19.43
C ASP A 77 4.62 2.60 -18.17
N CYS A 78 5.21 3.36 -17.25
CA CYS A 78 5.77 2.82 -16.02
C CYS A 78 4.70 2.76 -14.93
N TYR A 79 4.20 1.54 -14.68
CA TYR A 79 3.22 1.25 -13.65
C TYR A 79 3.81 1.31 -12.23
N GLY A 80 3.01 1.77 -11.28
CA GLY A 80 3.36 1.79 -9.84
C GLY A 80 3.00 0.52 -9.08
#